data_AF-A0A955WGQ2-F1
#
_entry.id   AF-A0A955WGQ2-F1
#
_cell.length_a   1.000
_cell.length_b   1.000
_cell.length_c   1.000
_cell.angle_alpha   90.00
_cell.angle_beta   90.00
_cell.angle_gamma   90.00
#
_symmetry.space_group_name_H-M   'P 1'
#
loop_
_entity.id
_entity.type
_entity.pdbx_description
1 polymer ?
#
loop_
_entity_poly.entity_id
_entity_poly.type
_entity_poly.pdbx_seq_one_letter_code
_entity_poly.pdbx_strand_id
1 'polypeptide(L)'
;MSYEFNREENRTIGALADKMGIVGLFFWLCGLAILLVGALGLAPLFAPTPEMPTQVPAEIADAVKGGLDQLRTGVETHRTEAWYGGIAAVIQGLIFIAAGLFTRRSAKYFRRIVQTAGDDLAHLMDALVALRGFFGLISTLLVLGLLLALGAAGFSLWTRYG
;
A
#
# COMPACT_ATOMS: atom_id res chain seq x y z
N MET A 1 35.62 -9.25 27.28
CA MET A 1 35.79 -9.77 25.91
C MET A 1 34.55 -9.37 25.15
N SER A 2 34.66 -8.45 24.20
CA SER A 2 33.55 -8.17 23.28
C SER A 2 33.38 -9.37 22.36
N TYR A 3 32.16 -9.82 22.17
CA TYR A 3 31.84 -10.89 21.22
C TYR A 3 32.01 -10.35 19.79
N GLU A 4 32.64 -11.13 18.92
CA GLU A 4 32.93 -10.80 17.53
C GLU A 4 32.49 -11.96 16.64
N PHE A 5 31.81 -11.65 15.54
CA PHE A 5 31.39 -12.62 14.55
C PHE A 5 32.57 -13.15 13.75
N ASN A 6 32.55 -14.44 13.45
CA ASN A 6 33.55 -15.02 12.57
C ASN A 6 33.30 -14.62 11.10
N ARG A 7 34.26 -14.95 10.22
CA ARG A 7 34.19 -14.58 8.79
C ARG A 7 32.98 -15.17 8.06
N GLU A 8 32.53 -16.36 8.45
CA GLU A 8 31.38 -17.03 7.83
C GLU A 8 30.06 -16.38 8.24
N GLU A 9 29.92 -16.04 9.52
CA GLU A 9 28.79 -15.29 10.08
C GLU A 9 28.66 -13.92 9.42
N ASN A 10 29.77 -13.17 9.33
CA ASN A 10 29.81 -11.86 8.67
C ASN A 10 29.43 -11.92 7.19
N ARG A 11 29.85 -12.97 6.48
CA ARG A 11 29.46 -13.20 5.08
C ARG A 11 27.95 -13.46 4.97
N THR A 12 27.38 -14.22 5.89
CA THR A 12 25.94 -14.54 5.92
C THR A 12 25.11 -13.30 6.20
N ILE A 13 25.49 -12.51 7.20
CA ILE A 13 24.82 -11.24 7.55
C ILE A 13 24.91 -10.24 6.39
N GLY A 14 26.08 -10.15 5.73
CA GLY A 14 26.28 -9.29 4.57
C GLY A 14 25.40 -9.68 3.39
N ALA A 15 25.32 -10.99 3.09
CA ALA A 15 24.45 -11.50 2.04
C ALA A 15 22.96 -11.21 2.32
N LEU A 16 22.53 -11.34 3.59
CA LEU A 16 21.19 -10.96 4.01
C LEU A 16 20.94 -9.46 3.79
N ALA A 17 21.87 -8.60 4.21
CA ALA A 17 21.76 -7.15 4.03
C ALA A 17 21.59 -6.77 2.54
N ASP A 18 22.37 -7.38 1.65
CA ASP A 18 22.27 -7.13 0.22
C ASP A 18 20.90 -7.57 -0.34
N LYS A 19 20.40 -8.75 0.04
CA LYS A 19 19.07 -9.24 -0.37
C LYS A 19 17.95 -8.35 0.15
N MET A 20 18.03 -7.92 1.42
CA MET A 20 17.06 -6.98 2.01
C MET A 20 17.06 -5.63 1.28
N GLY A 21 18.23 -5.14 0.85
CA GLY A 21 18.33 -3.93 0.04
C GLY A 21 17.56 -4.03 -1.28
N ILE A 22 17.69 -5.16 -1.98
CA ILE A 22 16.98 -5.44 -3.24
C ILE A 22 15.48 -5.57 -3.01
N VAL A 23 15.06 -6.37 -2.03
CA VAL A 23 13.64 -6.58 -1.70
C VAL A 23 12.97 -5.27 -1.29
N GLY A 24 13.67 -4.45 -0.50
CA GLY A 24 13.15 -3.15 -0.10
C GLY A 24 13.07 -2.15 -1.26
N LEU A 25 13.98 -2.21 -2.25
CA LEU A 25 13.85 -1.45 -3.50
C LEU A 25 12.60 -1.88 -4.27
N PHE A 26 12.39 -3.18 -4.42
CA PHE A 26 11.26 -3.76 -5.13
C PHE A 26 9.93 -3.31 -4.52
N PHE A 27 9.77 -3.46 -3.20
CA PHE A 27 8.56 -3.00 -2.51
C PHE A 27 8.29 -1.52 -2.68
N TRP A 28 9.33 -0.68 -2.61
CA TRP A 28 9.19 0.75 -2.81
C TRP A 28 8.72 1.10 -4.23
N LEU A 29 9.31 0.45 -5.26
CA LEU A 29 8.91 0.64 -6.66
C LEU A 29 7.49 0.16 -6.94
N CYS A 30 7.13 -1.03 -6.44
CA CYS A 30 5.77 -1.56 -6.54
C CYS A 30 4.77 -0.64 -5.84
N GLY A 31 5.09 -0.14 -4.65
CA GLY A 31 4.24 0.79 -3.93
C GLY A 31 4.02 2.10 -4.69
N LEU A 32 5.07 2.64 -5.33
CA LEU A 32 4.95 3.83 -6.19
C LEU A 32 4.07 3.56 -7.42
N ALA A 33 4.22 2.41 -8.08
CA ALA A 33 3.38 2.02 -9.21
C ALA A 33 1.91 1.87 -8.79
N ILE A 34 1.65 1.24 -7.63
CA ILE A 34 0.31 1.09 -7.08
C ILE A 34 -0.31 2.45 -6.71
N LEU A 35 0.48 3.39 -6.15
CA LEU A 35 -0.01 4.75 -5.90
C LEU A 35 -0.45 5.45 -7.19
N LEU A 36 0.28 5.25 -8.29
CA LEU A 36 -0.09 5.79 -9.59
C LEU A 36 -1.42 5.19 -10.08
N VAL A 37 -1.61 3.87 -9.95
CA VAL A 37 -2.90 3.22 -10.25
C VAL A 37 -4.01 3.77 -9.36
N GLY A 38 -3.76 3.96 -8.06
CA GLY A 38 -4.72 4.55 -7.13
C GLY A 38 -5.12 5.98 -7.51
N ALA A 39 -4.15 6.82 -7.88
CA ALA A 39 -4.39 8.17 -8.35
C ALA A 39 -5.25 8.20 -9.64
N LEU A 40 -4.99 7.26 -10.57
CA LEU A 40 -5.81 7.11 -11.77
C LEU A 40 -7.24 6.65 -11.45
N GLY A 41 -7.41 5.72 -10.50
CA GLY A 41 -8.74 5.29 -10.03
C GLY A 41 -9.53 6.42 -9.36
N LEU A 42 -8.85 7.38 -8.74
CA LEU A 42 -9.46 8.57 -8.13
C LEU A 42 -9.74 9.71 -9.13
N ALA A 43 -9.11 9.70 -10.31
CA ALA A 43 -9.27 10.76 -11.31
C ALA A 43 -10.75 11.07 -11.68
N PRO A 44 -11.66 10.08 -11.81
CA PRO A 44 -13.07 10.34 -12.11
C PRO A 44 -13.82 11.18 -11.06
N LEU A 45 -13.31 11.28 -9.83
CA LEU A 45 -13.87 12.13 -8.77
C LEU A 45 -13.66 13.62 -9.07
N PHE A 46 -12.57 13.95 -9.76
CA PHE A 46 -12.19 15.31 -10.10
C PHE A 46 -12.50 15.67 -11.56
N ALA A 47 -12.78 14.68 -12.40
CA ALA A 47 -13.15 14.90 -13.79
C ALA A 47 -14.59 15.43 -13.90
N PRO A 48 -14.82 16.50 -14.70
CA PRO A 48 -16.16 16.99 -14.95
C PRO A 48 -17.04 15.88 -15.54
N THR A 49 -18.30 15.84 -15.14
CA THR A 49 -19.28 14.93 -15.76
C THR A 49 -19.42 15.30 -17.23
N PRO A 50 -19.24 14.35 -18.16
CA PRO A 50 -19.47 14.63 -19.58
C PRO A 50 -20.91 15.10 -19.76
N GLU A 51 -21.08 16.24 -20.43
CA GLU A 51 -22.41 16.74 -20.79
C GLU A 51 -23.04 15.75 -21.75
N MET A 52 -24.09 15.07 -21.28
CA MET A 52 -24.89 14.19 -22.12
C MET A 52 -25.73 15.06 -23.06
N PRO A 53 -25.88 14.69 -24.35
CA PRO A 53 -26.84 15.34 -25.23
C PRO A 53 -28.20 15.37 -24.55
N THR A 54 -28.68 16.57 -24.21
CA THR A 54 -29.91 16.76 -23.44
C THR A 54 -31.17 16.54 -24.28
N GLN A 55 -31.00 16.42 -25.60
CA GLN A 55 -32.09 16.27 -26.56
C GLN A 55 -31.76 15.15 -27.55
N VAL A 56 -32.36 13.99 -27.32
CA VAL A 56 -32.52 12.97 -28.35
C VAL A 56 -33.77 13.37 -29.15
N PRO A 57 -33.69 13.54 -30.49
CA PRO A 57 -34.87 13.80 -31.32
C PRO A 57 -35.98 12.79 -31.00
N ALA A 58 -37.21 13.28 -30.83
CA ALA A 58 -38.35 12.45 -30.42
C ALA A 58 -38.55 11.22 -31.34
N GLU A 59 -38.14 11.33 -32.60
CA GLU A 59 -38.20 10.30 -33.63
C GLU A 59 -37.34 9.06 -33.32
N ILE A 60 -36.26 9.20 -32.54
CA ILE A 60 -35.38 8.08 -32.14
C ILE A 60 -35.31 7.88 -30.62
N ALA A 61 -36.01 8.71 -29.84
CA ALA A 61 -36.00 8.64 -28.38
C ALA A 61 -36.49 7.27 -27.88
N ASP A 62 -37.62 6.79 -28.39
CA ASP A 62 -38.19 5.50 -27.98
C ASP A 62 -37.35 4.30 -28.44
N ALA A 63 -36.68 4.42 -29.59
CA ALA A 63 -35.83 3.38 -30.15
C ALA A 63 -34.51 3.19 -29.38
N VAL A 64 -33.98 4.25 -28.77
CA VAL A 64 -32.66 4.25 -28.14
C VAL A 64 -32.73 4.28 -26.61
N LYS A 65 -33.88 4.61 -26.01
CA LYS A 65 -34.08 4.75 -24.56
C LYS A 65 -33.47 3.59 -23.75
N GLY A 66 -33.77 2.35 -24.10
CA GLY A 66 -33.25 1.17 -23.40
C GLY A 66 -31.72 1.04 -23.46
N GLY A 67 -31.12 1.34 -24.63
CA GLY A 67 -29.67 1.34 -24.80
C GLY A 67 -29.00 2.50 -24.06
N LEU A 68 -29.65 3.67 -24.04
CA LEU A 68 -29.16 4.85 -23.32
C LEU A 68 -29.14 4.63 -21.81
N ASP A 69 -30.21 4.05 -21.26
CA ASP A 69 -30.32 3.73 -19.84
C ASP A 69 -29.28 2.66 -19.43
N GLN A 70 -29.03 1.67 -20.29
CA GLN A 70 -27.99 0.66 -20.07
C GLN A 70 -26.57 1.27 -20.09
N LEU A 71 -26.29 2.18 -21.03
CA LEU A 71 -25.01 2.89 -21.08
C LEU A 71 -24.83 3.81 -19.86
N ARG A 72 -25.89 4.52 -19.46
CA ARG A 72 -25.88 5.39 -18.28
C ARG A 72 -25.56 4.60 -17.01
N THR A 73 -26.29 3.52 -16.76
CA THR A 73 -26.08 2.67 -15.58
C THR A 73 -24.70 2.02 -15.59
N GLY A 74 -24.21 1.58 -16.75
CA GLY A 74 -22.85 1.06 -16.89
C GLY A 74 -21.76 2.09 -16.56
N VAL A 75 -21.89 3.31 -17.08
CA VAL A 75 -20.94 4.42 -16.81
C VAL A 75 -20.97 4.82 -15.34
N GLU A 76 -22.15 4.94 -14.72
CA GLU A 76 -22.29 5.28 -13.30
C GLU A 76 -21.68 4.17 -12.41
N THR A 77 -21.95 2.90 -12.71
CA THR A 77 -21.39 1.76 -11.97
C THR A 77 -19.87 1.75 -12.07
N HIS A 78 -19.31 1.90 -13.27
CA HIS A 78 -17.86 1.86 -13.48
C HIS A 78 -17.15 3.06 -12.86
N ARG A 79 -17.77 4.26 -12.87
CA ARG A 79 -17.27 5.44 -12.15
C ARG A 79 -17.25 5.20 -10.64
N THR A 80 -18.29 4.54 -10.11
CA THR A 80 -18.35 4.20 -8.68
C THR A 80 -17.26 3.18 -8.34
N GLU A 81 -17.12 2.12 -9.15
CA GLU A 81 -16.05 1.12 -9.07
C GLU A 81 -14.64 1.69 -9.03
N ALA A 82 -14.39 2.68 -9.88
CA ALA A 82 -13.08 3.29 -9.99
C ALA A 82 -12.61 3.95 -8.68
N TRP A 83 -13.45 4.71 -7.97
CA TRP A 83 -12.97 5.51 -6.85
C TRP A 83 -12.68 4.67 -5.59
N TYR A 84 -13.51 3.68 -5.25
CA TYR A 84 -13.20 2.80 -4.12
C TYR A 84 -12.02 1.87 -4.41
N GLY A 85 -11.90 1.38 -5.66
CA GLY A 85 -10.69 0.71 -6.12
C GLY A 85 -9.46 1.60 -6.02
N GLY A 86 -9.60 2.88 -6.37
CA GLY A 86 -8.56 3.91 -6.24
C GLY A 86 -8.10 4.11 -4.80
N ILE A 87 -9.02 4.28 -3.84
CA ILE A 87 -8.69 4.40 -2.41
C ILE A 87 -7.96 3.15 -1.91
N ALA A 88 -8.47 1.96 -2.22
CA ALA A 88 -7.85 0.70 -1.82
C ALA A 88 -6.41 0.57 -2.36
N ALA A 89 -6.20 0.93 -3.62
CA ALA A 89 -4.88 0.97 -4.23
C ALA A 89 -3.96 1.99 -3.53
N VAL A 90 -4.43 3.21 -3.22
CA VAL A 90 -3.62 4.19 -2.48
C VAL A 90 -3.15 3.63 -1.14
N ILE A 91 -4.05 3.04 -0.35
CA ILE A 91 -3.72 2.44 0.94
C ILE A 91 -2.69 1.30 0.76
N GLN A 92 -2.91 0.41 -0.20
CA GLN A 92 -2.01 -0.70 -0.50
C GLN A 92 -0.61 -0.21 -0.92
N GLY A 93 -0.55 0.85 -1.74
CA GLY A 93 0.69 1.46 -2.19
C GLY A 93 1.49 2.07 -1.03
N LEU A 94 0.82 2.76 -0.11
CA LEU A 94 1.44 3.29 1.11
C LEU A 94 2.03 2.18 1.99
N ILE A 95 1.32 1.07 2.15
CA ILE A 95 1.81 -0.09 2.90
C ILE A 95 3.08 -0.66 2.24
N PHE A 96 3.09 -0.81 0.92
CA PHE A 96 4.25 -1.31 0.17
C PHE A 96 5.46 -0.36 0.27
N ILE A 97 5.23 0.96 0.19
CA ILE A 97 6.29 1.96 0.39
C ILE A 97 6.85 1.86 1.81
N ALA A 98 5.99 1.78 2.83
CA ALA A 98 6.42 1.65 4.21
C ALA A 98 7.24 0.38 4.44
N ALA A 99 6.79 -0.76 3.90
CA ALA A 99 7.52 -2.03 3.93
C ALA A 99 8.89 -1.89 3.24
N GLY A 100 8.94 -1.30 2.05
CA GLY A 100 10.19 -1.10 1.31
C GLY A 100 11.19 -0.20 2.04
N LEU A 101 10.73 0.94 2.56
CA LEU A 101 11.55 1.86 3.36
C LEU A 101 12.11 1.17 4.59
N PHE A 102 11.26 0.40 5.28
CA PHE A 102 11.68 -0.36 6.45
C PHE A 102 12.75 -1.40 6.10
N THR A 103 12.51 -2.26 5.11
CA THR A 103 13.44 -3.32 4.72
C THR A 103 14.80 -2.76 4.32
N ARG A 104 14.83 -1.63 3.59
CA ARG A 104 16.09 -0.94 3.23
C ARG A 104 16.80 -0.35 4.44
N ARG A 105 16.06 0.19 5.42
CA ARG A 105 16.65 0.72 6.65
C ARG A 105 17.31 -0.40 7.46
N SER A 106 16.64 -1.54 7.59
CA SER A 106 17.18 -2.75 8.23
C SER A 106 18.42 -3.29 7.52
N ALA A 107 18.44 -3.30 6.19
CA ALA A 107 19.61 -3.66 5.40
C ALA A 107 20.84 -2.80 5.76
N LYS A 108 20.68 -1.49 5.97
CA LYS A 108 21.77 -0.60 6.37
C LYS A 108 22.34 -0.96 7.75
N TYR A 109 21.50 -1.34 8.71
CA TYR A 109 21.96 -1.77 10.03
C TYR A 109 22.74 -3.08 9.96
N PHE A 110 22.24 -4.09 9.24
CA PHE A 110 22.97 -5.34 9.03
C PHE A 110 24.29 -5.14 8.30
N ARG A 111 24.34 -4.22 7.33
CA ARG A 111 25.59 -3.92 6.61
C ARG A 111 26.65 -3.29 7.52
N ARG A 112 26.26 -2.53 8.55
CA ARG A 112 27.19 -1.94 9.51
C ARG A 112 27.86 -2.99 10.39
N ILE A 113 27.13 -4.02 10.84
CA ILE A 113 27.69 -5.17 11.60
C ILE A 113 28.92 -5.74 10.89
N VAL A 114 28.84 -5.89 9.55
CA VAL A 114 29.90 -6.52 8.76
C VAL A 114 31.07 -5.56 8.45
N GLN A 115 30.88 -4.25 8.60
CA GLN A 115 31.88 -3.24 8.24
C GLN A 115 32.74 -2.77 9.42
N THR A 116 32.32 -3.02 10.66
CA THR A 116 33.03 -2.60 11.87
C THR A 116 33.55 -3.82 12.63
N ALA A 117 34.87 -3.99 12.74
CA ALA A 117 35.46 -5.03 13.58
C ALA A 117 35.62 -4.50 15.02
N GLY A 118 35.23 -5.30 16.02
CA GLY A 118 35.43 -5.03 17.43
C GLY A 118 34.25 -4.41 18.20
N ASP A 119 33.08 -4.21 17.57
CA ASP A 119 31.90 -3.60 18.22
C ASP A 119 30.55 -4.25 17.79
N ASP A 120 30.59 -5.55 17.48
CA ASP A 120 29.48 -6.28 16.85
C ASP A 120 28.23 -6.34 17.73
N LEU A 121 28.41 -6.39 19.06
CA LEU A 121 27.32 -6.47 20.04
C LEU A 121 26.51 -5.15 20.09
N ALA A 122 27.18 -4.00 19.95
CA ALA A 122 26.50 -2.71 19.83
C ALA A 122 25.67 -2.62 18.54
N HIS A 123 26.21 -3.10 17.42
CA HIS A 123 25.50 -3.14 16.15
C HIS A 123 24.32 -4.12 16.14
N LEU A 124 24.43 -5.25 16.87
CA LEU A 124 23.33 -6.18 17.11
C LEU A 124 22.19 -5.50 17.90
N MET A 125 22.53 -4.73 18.93
CA MET A 125 21.55 -3.94 19.68
C MET A 125 20.89 -2.86 18.82
N ASP A 126 21.64 -2.16 17.97
CA ASP A 126 21.09 -1.19 17.01
C ASP A 126 20.09 -1.85 16.05
N ALA A 127 20.43 -3.03 15.52
CA ALA A 127 19.54 -3.81 14.66
C ALA A 127 18.28 -4.26 15.41
N LEU A 128 18.40 -4.68 16.67
CA LEU A 128 17.27 -5.06 17.52
C LEU A 128 16.34 -3.87 17.80
N VAL A 129 16.89 -2.68 18.06
CA VAL A 129 16.12 -1.45 18.24
C VAL A 129 15.35 -1.09 16.97
N ALA A 130 15.99 -1.21 15.81
CA ALA A 130 15.33 -1.00 14.52
C ALA A 130 14.21 -2.03 14.28
N LEU A 131 14.44 -3.30 14.61
CA LEU A 131 13.45 -4.36 14.50
C LEU A 131 12.28 -4.16 15.46
N ARG A 132 12.52 -3.74 16.70
CA ARG A 132 11.47 -3.36 17.65
C ARG A 132 10.60 -2.23 17.10
N GLY A 133 11.22 -1.22 16.49
CA GLY A 133 10.50 -0.13 15.82
C GLY A 133 9.57 -0.63 14.70
N PHE A 134 10.01 -1.64 13.94
CA PHE A 134 9.19 -2.27 12.90
C PHE A 134 7.93 -2.91 13.43
N PHE A 135 8.10 -3.79 14.43
CA PHE A 135 6.99 -4.51 15.01
C PHE A 135 6.04 -3.55 15.71
N GLY A 136 6.54 -2.45 16.28
CA GLY A 136 5.71 -1.34 16.77
C GLY A 136 4.87 -0.70 15.67
N LEU A 137 5.45 -0.39 14.51
CA LEU A 137 4.73 0.17 13.36
C LEU A 137 3.68 -0.81 12.82
N ILE A 138 4.06 -2.07 12.56
CA ILE A 138 3.14 -3.12 12.08
C ILE A 138 2.01 -3.31 13.07
N SER A 139 2.32 -3.42 14.36
CA SER A 139 1.32 -3.58 15.41
C SER A 139 0.34 -2.41 15.42
N THR A 140 0.84 -1.17 15.30
CA THR A 140 0.00 0.04 15.22
C THR A 140 -0.93 0.00 14.00
N LEU A 141 -0.40 -0.33 12.83
CA LEU A 141 -1.19 -0.42 11.60
C LEU A 141 -2.24 -1.55 11.65
N LEU A 142 -1.89 -2.71 12.21
CA LEU A 142 -2.82 -3.82 12.39
C LEU A 142 -3.95 -3.47 13.35
N VAL A 143 -3.63 -2.86 14.49
CA VAL A 143 -4.64 -2.42 15.47
C VAL A 143 -5.55 -1.37 14.86
N LEU A 144 -4.99 -0.35 14.19
CA LEU A 144 -5.78 0.68 13.52
C LEU A 144 -6.69 0.08 12.42
N GLY A 145 -6.13 -0.80 11.57
CA GLY A 145 -6.89 -1.47 10.52
C GLY A 145 -8.02 -2.35 11.08
N LEU A 146 -7.76 -3.09 12.16
CA LEU A 146 -8.78 -3.88 12.85
C LEU A 146 -9.89 -3.01 13.42
N LEU A 147 -9.55 -1.90 14.08
CA LEU A 147 -10.55 -0.96 14.62
C LEU A 147 -11.42 -0.36 13.52
N LEU A 148 -10.83 0.04 12.39
CA LEU A 148 -11.57 0.55 11.24
C LEU A 148 -12.49 -0.53 10.63
N ALA A 149 -12.01 -1.77 10.48
CA ALA A 149 -12.80 -2.87 9.96
C ALA A 149 -13.99 -3.21 10.87
N LEU A 150 -13.77 -3.27 12.18
CA LEU A 150 -14.84 -3.49 13.16
C LEU A 150 -15.84 -2.34 13.18
N GLY A 151 -15.37 -1.09 13.10
CA GLY A 151 -16.23 0.09 13.01
C GLY A 151 -17.09 0.09 11.75
N ALA A 152 -16.50 -0.22 10.59
CA ALA A 152 -17.22 -0.34 9.32
C ALA A 152 -18.25 -1.48 9.35
N ALA A 153 -17.88 -2.65 9.90
CA ALA A 153 -18.79 -3.78 10.06
C ALA A 153 -19.96 -3.43 10.99
N GLY A 154 -19.69 -2.81 12.15
CA GLY A 154 -20.71 -2.36 13.09
C GLY A 154 -21.65 -1.33 12.48
N PHE A 155 -21.13 -0.33 11.79
CA PHE A 155 -21.92 0.67 11.06
C PHE A 155 -22.78 0.03 9.97
N SER A 156 -22.24 -0.93 9.22
CA SER A 156 -22.98 -1.66 8.19
C SER A 156 -24.09 -2.54 8.77
N LEU A 157 -23.92 -3.09 9.97
CA LEU A 157 -24.96 -3.87 10.64
C LEU A 157 -26.06 -2.95 11.17
N TRP A 158 -25.69 -1.83 11.80
CA TRP A 158 -26.63 -0.85 12.31
C TRP A 158 -27.54 -0.30 11.21
N THR A 159 -26.97 0.09 10.07
CA THR A 159 -27.77 0.59 8.94
C THR A 159 -28.72 -0.44 8.31
N ARG A 160 -28.52 -1.74 8.56
CA ARG A 160 -29.38 -2.82 8.03
C ARG A 160 -30.46 -3.28 9.01
N TYR A 161 -30.20 -3.18 10.32
CA TYR A 161 -31.04 -3.79 11.35
C TYR A 161 -31.50 -2.82 12.46
N GLY A 162 -30.98 -1.59 12.49
CA GLY A 162 -31.26 -0.60 13.53
C GLY A 162 -32.07 0.60 13.04
#